data_AF-E4ZID7-F1
#
_entry.id   AF-E4ZID7-F1
#
_cell.length_a   1.000
_cell.length_b   1.000
_cell.length_c   1.000
_cell.angle_alpha   90.00
_cell.angle_beta   90.00
_cell.angle_gamma   90.00
#
_symmetry.space_group_name_H-M   'P 1'
#
loop_
_entity.id
_entity.type
_entity.pdbx_description
1 polymer ?
#
loop_
_entity_poly.entity_id
_entity_poly.type
_entity_poly.pdbx_seq_one_letter_code
_entity_poly.pdbx_strand_id
1 'polypeptide(L)'
;MRRFIPFLQSNSVVFKTALFREWYEGRLTAWKHFVPVDLRLHDLFSSLAYFGGYGVEERNKRMMEGRVKEAEAIARQGKVWTEKVLRKEDMEVYMFRLLLEWGRLTDDRRTEVGFRMGKRSVERDGVQEL
;
A
#
# COMPACT_ATOMS: atom_id res chain seq x y z
N MET A 1 7.67 -3.85 -12.86
CA MET A 1 6.82 -3.46 -11.71
C MET A 1 6.17 -4.67 -10.99
N ARG A 2 6.86 -5.80 -10.75
CA ARG A 2 6.30 -6.96 -9.99
C ARG A 2 7.21 -7.46 -8.85
N ARG A 3 8.34 -6.79 -8.63
CA ARG A 3 9.43 -7.30 -7.78
C ARG A 3 9.40 -6.76 -6.34
N PHE A 4 8.65 -5.69 -6.09
CA PHE A 4 8.63 -5.02 -4.80
C PHE A 4 8.03 -5.86 -3.67
N ILE A 5 6.91 -6.55 -3.92
CA ILE A 5 6.24 -7.38 -2.90
C ILE A 5 7.13 -8.57 -2.47
N PRO A 6 7.73 -9.36 -3.38
CA PRO A 6 8.68 -10.41 -2.99
C PRO A 6 9.88 -9.89 -2.20
N PHE A 7 10.40 -8.69 -2.51
CA PHE A 7 11.50 -8.11 -1.76
C PHE A 7 11.12 -7.67 -0.34
N LEU A 8 9.89 -7.19 -0.14
CA LEU A 8 9.40 -6.92 1.21
C LEU A 8 9.24 -8.20 2.04
N GLN A 9 8.95 -9.34 1.39
CA GLN A 9 8.83 -10.64 2.07
C GLN A 9 10.19 -11.28 2.41
N SER A 10 11.28 -10.89 1.72
CA SER A 10 12.61 -11.50 1.90
C SER A 10 13.40 -10.99 3.12
N ASN A 11 12.77 -10.23 4.03
CA ASN A 11 13.40 -9.65 5.22
C ASN A 11 14.63 -8.77 4.91
N SER A 12 14.54 -7.97 3.84
CA SER A 12 15.59 -7.04 3.43
C SER A 12 15.05 -5.62 3.43
N VAL A 13 15.91 -4.62 3.66
CA VAL A 13 15.51 -3.21 3.50
C VAL A 13 15.30 -2.94 2.03
N VAL A 14 14.08 -2.51 1.68
CA VAL A 14 13.72 -2.19 0.31
C VAL A 14 13.74 -0.69 0.11
N PHE A 15 14.54 -0.25 -0.86
CA PHE A 15 14.55 1.12 -1.36
C PHE A 15 13.54 1.23 -2.50
N LYS A 16 12.56 2.12 -2.36
CA LYS A 16 11.51 2.32 -3.37
C LYS A 16 11.55 3.75 -3.90
N THR A 17 11.62 3.88 -5.22
CA THR A 17 11.36 5.13 -5.91
C THR A 17 9.86 5.28 -6.15
N ALA A 18 9.29 6.41 -5.74
CA ALA A 18 7.86 6.68 -5.88
C ALA A 18 7.55 7.21 -7.29
N LEU A 19 7.35 6.30 -8.25
CA LEU A 19 7.04 6.68 -9.64
C LEU A 19 5.58 6.44 -10.02
N PHE A 20 4.91 5.43 -9.45
CA PHE A 20 3.55 5.04 -9.87
C PHE A 20 2.63 4.69 -8.70
N ARG A 21 1.36 5.05 -8.87
CA ARG A 21 0.26 4.64 -8.00
C ARG A 21 -0.06 3.16 -8.27
N GLU A 22 -0.01 2.36 -7.22
CA GLU A 22 -0.26 0.92 -7.30
C GLU A 22 -1.46 0.55 -6.40
N TRP A 23 -2.04 -0.63 -6.62
CA TRP A 23 -3.23 -1.10 -5.88
C TRP A 23 -3.03 -1.14 -4.36
N TYR A 24 -1.77 -1.28 -3.92
CA TYR A 24 -1.38 -1.37 -2.52
C TYR A 24 -0.98 -0.03 -1.90
N GLU A 25 -1.14 1.08 -2.64
CA GLU A 25 -0.87 2.42 -2.12
C GLU A 25 -1.72 2.71 -0.87
N GLY A 26 -1.15 3.45 0.07
CA GLY A 26 -1.75 3.73 1.39
C GLY A 26 -1.65 2.59 2.41
N ARG A 27 -1.37 1.34 2.00
CA ARG A 27 -1.13 0.25 2.97
C ARG A 27 0.28 0.25 3.53
N LEU A 28 1.25 0.74 2.76
CA LEU A 28 2.66 0.81 3.17
C LEU A 28 3.05 2.23 3.52
N THR A 29 3.56 2.41 4.73
CA THR A 29 4.11 3.68 5.23
C THR A 29 5.63 3.75 5.01
N ALA A 30 6.09 4.86 4.42
CA ALA A 30 7.51 5.19 4.30
C ALA A 30 8.20 5.26 5.67
N TRP A 31 9.50 4.95 5.71
CA TRP A 31 10.36 4.88 6.92
C TRP A 31 9.95 3.85 7.98
N LYS A 32 8.78 3.22 7.83
CA LYS A 32 8.31 2.12 8.68
C LYS A 32 8.44 0.76 8.01
N HIS A 33 8.11 0.68 6.73
CA HIS A 33 8.09 -0.58 5.97
C HIS A 33 9.10 -0.60 4.80
N PHE A 34 9.50 0.57 4.31
CA PHE A 34 10.45 0.73 3.22
C PHE A 34 11.12 2.11 3.29
N VAL A 35 12.25 2.28 2.61
CA VAL A 35 12.96 3.57 2.52
C VAL A 35 12.57 4.26 1.20
N PRO A 36 11.93 5.43 1.25
CA PRO A 36 11.61 6.19 0.04
C PRO A 36 12.90 6.77 -0.56
N VAL A 37 13.06 6.68 -1.87
CA VAL A 37 14.17 7.29 -2.60
C VAL A 37 13.62 8.24 -3.65
N ASP A 38 14.25 9.40 -3.77
CA ASP A 38 13.92 10.38 -4.81
C ASP A 38 14.11 9.76 -6.21
N LEU A 39 13.29 10.16 -7.18
CA LEU A 39 13.40 9.78 -8.58
C LEU A 39 14.76 10.16 -9.17
N ARG A 40 15.36 11.25 -8.68
CA ARG A 40 16.71 11.69 -9.08
C ARG A 40 17.84 10.93 -8.38
N LEU A 41 17.52 9.99 -7.49
CA LEU A 41 18.46 9.18 -6.69
C LEU A 41 19.45 10.00 -5.85
N HIS A 42 19.20 11.29 -5.65
CA HIS A 42 20.10 12.16 -4.90
C HIS A 42 20.24 11.73 -3.43
N ASP A 43 19.15 11.26 -2.83
CA ASP A 43 19.12 10.81 -1.44
C ASP A 43 19.53 9.34 -1.25
N LEU A 44 19.81 8.62 -2.34
CA LEU A 44 20.16 7.20 -2.26
C LEU A 44 21.47 6.99 -1.50
N PHE A 45 22.50 7.77 -1.83
CA PHE A 45 23.83 7.65 -1.20
C PHE A 45 23.80 8.08 0.26
N SER A 46 23.02 9.11 0.59
CA SER A 46 22.81 9.57 1.97
C SER A 46 22.14 8.49 2.81
N SER A 47 21.07 7.87 2.30
CA SER A 47 20.38 6.78 2.98
C SER A 47 21.26 5.52 3.11
N LEU A 48 22.07 5.21 2.09
CA LEU A 48 22.99 4.08 2.14
C LEU A 48 24.10 4.31 3.17
N ALA A 49 24.71 5.51 3.20
CA ALA A 49 25.71 5.88 4.19
C ALA A 49 25.13 5.91 5.61
N TYR A 50 23.86 6.26 5.77
CA TYR A 50 23.18 6.22 7.07
C TYR A 50 23.05 4.80 7.63
N PHE A 51 22.63 3.83 6.81
CA PHE A 51 22.45 2.45 7.25
C PHE A 51 23.75 1.63 7.23
N GLY A 52 24.59 1.82 6.22
CA GLY A 52 25.83 1.07 5.99
C GLY A 52 27.07 1.70 6.62
N GLY A 53 26.98 2.96 7.06
CA GLY A 53 28.14 3.74 7.52
C GLY A 53 28.97 4.27 6.36
N TYR A 54 29.84 5.24 6.66
CA TYR A 54 30.84 5.72 5.69
C TYR A 54 32.13 6.12 6.42
N GLY A 55 33.26 5.93 5.73
CA GLY A 55 34.58 6.34 6.22
C GLY A 55 35.51 6.62 5.04
N VAL A 56 36.20 7.76 5.09
CA VAL A 56 37.31 8.07 4.17
C VAL A 56 38.59 7.86 4.96
N GLU A 57 39.34 6.82 4.58
CA GLU A 57 40.52 6.34 5.32
C GLU A 57 41.66 7.38 5.37
N GLU A 58 41.67 8.34 4.45
CA GLU A 58 42.92 9.00 4.09
C GLU A 58 43.24 10.31 4.83
N ARG A 59 42.28 11.02 5.47
CA ARG A 59 42.62 12.36 6.00
C ARG A 59 42.06 12.86 7.33
N ASN A 60 41.03 12.28 7.94
CA ASN A 60 40.60 12.67 9.30
C ASN A 60 39.38 11.85 9.76
N LYS A 61 39.55 11.08 10.85
CA LYS A 61 38.64 10.71 11.97
C LYS A 61 37.10 10.89 11.88
N ARG A 62 36.46 10.94 10.71
CA ARG A 62 35.01 10.94 10.56
C ARG A 62 34.58 9.61 9.98
N MET A 63 34.58 8.60 10.85
CA MET A 63 33.94 7.32 10.58
C MET A 63 32.53 7.40 11.18
N MET A 64 31.51 7.26 10.36
CA MET A 64 30.13 7.14 10.83
C MET A 64 29.78 5.66 10.90
N GLU A 65 29.46 5.17 12.09
CA GLU A 65 28.92 3.83 12.25
C GLU A 65 27.55 3.71 11.57
N GLY A 66 27.36 2.65 10.80
CA GLY A 66 26.10 2.36 10.12
C GLY A 66 25.01 1.97 11.12
N ARG A 67 23.79 2.49 10.90
CA ARG A 67 22.62 2.18 11.73
C ARG A 67 21.94 0.87 11.33
N VAL A 68 22.67 -0.23 11.40
CA VAL A 68 22.21 -1.56 10.94
C VAL A 68 20.97 -2.04 11.73
N LYS A 69 20.89 -1.76 13.03
CA LYS A 69 19.72 -2.15 13.85
C LYS A 69 18.43 -1.46 13.40
N GLU A 70 18.51 -0.21 12.96
CA GLU A 70 17.36 0.53 12.44
C GLU A 70 16.93 -0.04 11.08
N ALA A 71 17.90 -0.36 10.21
CA ALA A 71 17.66 -1.05 8.94
C ALA A 71 16.93 -2.38 9.16
N GLU A 72 17.42 -3.22 10.08
CA GLU A 72 16.82 -4.50 10.42
C GLU A 72 15.40 -4.35 10.97
N ALA A 73 15.17 -3.34 11.83
CA ALA A 73 13.86 -3.04 12.35
C ALA A 73 12.85 -2.68 11.25
N ILE A 74 13.27 -1.89 10.24
CA ILE A 74 12.43 -1.54 9.08
C ILE A 74 12.17 -2.78 8.22
N ALA A 75 13.20 -3.59 7.92
CA ALA A 75 13.06 -4.80 7.12
C ALA A 75 12.06 -5.78 7.75
N ARG A 76 12.19 -6.01 9.06
CA ARG A 76 11.31 -6.90 9.81
C ARG A 76 9.87 -6.38 9.87
N GLN A 77 9.69 -5.09 10.14
CA GLN A 77 8.36 -4.47 10.16
C GLN A 77 7.69 -4.50 8.78
N GLY A 78 8.46 -4.20 7.72
CA GLY A 78 8.03 -4.29 6.34
C GLY A 78 7.56 -5.69 5.97
N LYS A 79 8.33 -6.72 6.31
CA LYS A 79 7.97 -8.12 6.11
C LYS A 79 6.67 -8.50 6.83
N VAL A 80 6.63 -8.34 8.15
CA VAL A 80 5.48 -8.74 8.98
C VAL A 80 4.21 -8.03 8.54
N TRP A 81 4.30 -6.76 8.15
CA TRP A 81 3.14 -6.00 7.69
C TRP A 81 2.69 -6.43 6.28
N THR A 82 3.64 -6.66 5.38
CA THR A 82 3.37 -7.12 4.01
C THR A 82 2.65 -8.47 4.00
N GLU A 83 3.08 -9.41 4.85
CA GLU A 83 2.42 -10.71 5.03
C GLU A 83 0.97 -10.58 5.51
N LYS A 84 0.62 -9.49 6.21
CA LYS A 84 -0.74 -9.24 6.70
C LYS A 84 -1.64 -8.55 5.69
N VAL A 85 -1.12 -7.58 4.94
CA VAL A 85 -1.95 -6.64 4.15
C VAL A 85 -1.81 -6.78 2.64
N LEU A 86 -0.82 -7.52 2.15
CA LEU A 86 -0.52 -7.72 0.72
C LEU A 86 -0.62 -9.19 0.33
N ARG A 87 -1.60 -9.89 0.88
CA ARG A 87 -1.87 -11.29 0.53
C ARG A 87 -2.47 -11.38 -0.87
N LYS A 88 -2.36 -12.56 -1.47
CA LYS A 88 -2.83 -12.79 -2.84
C LYS A 88 -4.35 -12.65 -2.93
N GLU A 89 -5.05 -13.13 -1.91
CA GLU A 89 -6.50 -13.09 -1.78
C GLU A 89 -7.01 -11.64 -1.75
N ASP A 90 -6.32 -10.76 -1.02
CA ASP A 90 -6.67 -9.34 -0.96
C ASP A 90 -6.54 -8.69 -2.36
N MET A 91 -5.50 -9.04 -3.12
CA MET A 91 -5.33 -8.54 -4.50
C MET A 91 -6.48 -8.98 -5.42
N GLU A 92 -6.90 -10.25 -5.32
CA GLU A 92 -7.99 -10.81 -6.12
C GLU A 92 -9.32 -10.09 -5.83
N VAL A 93 -9.63 -9.83 -4.56
CA VAL A 93 -10.82 -9.06 -4.16
C VAL A 93 -10.77 -7.62 -4.70
N TYR A 94 -9.60 -6.97 -4.65
CA TYR A 94 -9.43 -5.62 -5.20
C TYR A 94 -9.64 -5.59 -6.72
N MET A 95 -9.08 -6.54 -7.46
CA MET A 95 -9.25 -6.64 -8.91
C MET A 95 -10.71 -6.92 -9.28
N PHE A 96 -11.38 -7.82 -8.55
CA PHE A 96 -12.80 -8.12 -8.75
C PHE A 96 -13.67 -6.86 -8.55
N ARG A 97 -13.47 -6.13 -7.43
CA ARG A 97 -14.22 -4.90 -7.15
C ARG A 97 -13.97 -3.82 -8.19
N LEU A 98 -12.73 -3.70 -8.67
CA LEU A 98 -12.38 -2.74 -9.73
C LEU A 98 -13.14 -3.04 -11.03
N LEU A 99 -13.20 -4.32 -11.44
CA LEU A 99 -13.93 -4.74 -12.64
C LEU A 99 -15.44 -4.56 -12.51
N LEU A 100 -16.00 -4.78 -11.32
CA LEU A 100 -17.42 -4.51 -11.07
C LEU A 100 -17.77 -3.02 -11.15
N GLU A 101 -16.96 -2.15 -10.52
CA GLU A 101 -17.17 -0.70 -10.63
C GLU A 101 -16.97 -0.19 -12.05
N TRP A 102 -16.00 -0.75 -12.78
CA TRP A 102 -15.81 -0.46 -14.19
C TRP A 102 -17.02 -0.88 -15.03
N GLY A 103 -17.55 -2.09 -14.80
CA GLY A 103 -18.78 -2.56 -15.45
C GLY A 103 -19.96 -1.65 -15.17
N ARG A 104 -20.15 -1.24 -13.91
CA ARG A 104 -21.20 -0.28 -13.52
C ARG A 104 -21.03 1.10 -14.16
N LEU A 105 -19.79 1.56 -14.34
CA LEU A 105 -19.50 2.85 -14.96
C LEU A 105 -19.75 2.84 -16.48
N THR A 106 -19.49 1.70 -17.13
CA THR A 106 -19.58 1.52 -18.59
C THR A 106 -20.96 1.04 -19.05
N ASP A 107 -21.85 0.59 -18.15
CA ASP A 107 -23.21 0.18 -18.51
C ASP A 107 -24.06 1.39 -18.94
N ASP A 108 -24.54 1.36 -20.18
CA ASP A 108 -25.41 2.39 -20.77
C ASP A 108 -26.75 2.54 -20.04
N ARG A 109 -27.20 1.53 -19.27
CA ARG A 109 -28.42 1.57 -18.43
C ARG A 109 -28.15 2.09 -17.01
N ARG A 110 -27.10 2.90 -16.83
CA ARG A 110 -26.65 3.48 -15.55
C ARG A 110 -27.76 4.05 -14.66
N THR A 111 -28.84 4.55 -15.25
CA THR A 111 -29.95 5.21 -14.55
C THR A 111 -30.95 4.24 -13.91
N GLU A 112 -30.99 2.97 -14.34
CA GLU A 112 -31.97 1.98 -13.87
C GLU A 112 -31.45 1.10 -12.71
N VAL A 113 -30.13 1.00 -12.55
CA VAL A 113 -29.48 0.16 -11.52
C VAL A 113 -29.32 0.92 -10.20
N GLY A 114 -30.39 1.55 -9.74
CA GLY A 114 -30.48 2.17 -8.41
C GLY A 114 -31.29 1.28 -7.48
N PHE A 115 -30.72 0.89 -6.34
CA PHE A 115 -31.48 0.18 -5.30
C PHE A 115 -32.60 1.08 -4.77
N ARG A 116 -33.83 0.87 -5.25
CA ARG A 116 -35.02 1.51 -4.70
C ARG A 116 -35.43 0.74 -3.46
N MET A 117 -35.19 1.32 -2.28
CA MET A 117 -35.79 0.84 -1.04
C MET A 117 -37.30 0.99 -1.16
N GLY A 118 -38.00 -0.12 -1.43
CA GLY A 118 -39.45 -0.13 -1.51
C GLY A 118 -40.02 0.42 -0.21
N LYS A 119 -40.76 1.53 -0.28
CA LYS A 119 -41.63 1.93 0.82
C LYS A 119 -42.60 0.78 1.04
N ARG A 120 -42.51 0.10 2.19
CA ARG A 120 -43.59 -0.78 2.65
C ARG A 120 -44.85 0.07 2.73
N SER A 121 -45.77 -0.14 1.80
CA SER A 121 -47.16 0.26 1.95
C SER A 121 -47.68 -0.46 3.19
N VAL A 122 -47.84 0.30 4.27
CA VAL A 122 -48.63 -0.16 5.41
C VAL A 122 -50.06 -0.20 4.92
N GLU A 123 -50.49 -1.38 4.52
CA GLU A 123 -51.88 -1.75 4.27
C GLU A 123 -52.63 -1.53 5.59
N ARG A 124 -53.46 -0.48 5.64
CA ARG A 124 -54.45 -0.31 6.72
C ARG A 124 -55.71 -1.04 6.29
N ASP A 125 -55.80 -2.29 6.70
CA ASP A 125 -57.04 -3.03 6.70
C ASP A 125 -58.05 -2.38 7.65
N GLY A 126 -59.26 -2.17 7.11
CA GLY A 126 -60.54 -2.37 7.78
C GLY A 126 -60.90 -1.45 8.95
N VAL A 127 -61.83 -0.52 8.71
CA VAL A 127 -63.03 -0.39 9.56
C VAL A 127 -64.22 0.03 8.67
N GLN A 128 -65.08 -0.94 8.36
CA GLN A 128 -66.51 -0.70 8.21
C GLN A 128 -67.05 -0.49 9.63
N GLU A 129 -67.76 0.61 9.89
CA GLU A 129 -69.00 0.61 10.68
C GLU A 129 -69.67 1.99 10.69
N LEU A 130 -70.96 1.96 10.33
CA LEU A 130 -72.08 2.91 10.54
C LEU A 130 -72.07 4.26 9.80
#